data_AF-A0A6B3FIA0-F1
#
_entry.id   AF-A0A6B3FIA0-F1
#
_cell.length_a   1.000
_cell.length_b   1.000
_cell.length_c   1.000
_cell.angle_alpha   90.00
_cell.angle_beta   90.00
_cell.angle_gamma   90.00
#
_symmetry.space_group_name_H-M   'P 1'
#
loop_
_entity.id
_entity.type
_entity.pdbx_description
1 polymer ?
#
loop_
_entity_poly.entity_id
_entity_poly.type
_entity_poly.pdbx_seq_one_letter_code
_entity_poly.pdbx_strand_id
1 'polypeptide(L)'
;VAGQEFYADVKGRLPGYGRTADDLKIMPGVTVVVGDSDADAQEKAAEIRRLQVSPQNALLAAEQVWGTDLSGFDPDGPLPAFDPVVDSDVVQGRVRQGDPRALAEKWRALARTKNLSLRET
;
A
#
# COMPACT_ATOMS: atom_id res chain seq x y z
N VAL A 1 16.43 -1.49 7.58
CA VAL A 1 17.00 -0.72 8.71
C VAL A 1 15.92 -0.31 9.71
N ALA A 2 14.80 0.29 9.27
CA ALA A 2 13.68 0.69 10.15
C ALA A 2 13.19 -0.38 11.15
N GLY A 3 13.07 -1.65 10.74
CA GLY A 3 12.65 -2.73 11.66
C GLY A 3 13.68 -3.05 12.76
N GLN A 4 14.98 -2.94 12.46
CA GLN A 4 16.04 -3.14 13.45
C GLN A 4 16.12 -1.95 14.42
N GLU A 5 15.92 -0.72 13.92
CA GLU A 5 15.84 0.49 14.73
C GLU A 5 14.65 0.44 15.70
N PHE A 6 13.46 0.06 15.21
CA PHE A 6 12.28 -0.15 16.05
C PHE A 6 12.52 -1.22 17.11
N TYR A 7 13.13 -2.34 16.73
CA TYR A 7 13.49 -3.39 17.69
C TYR A 7 14.42 -2.86 18.79
N ALA A 8 15.49 -2.17 18.41
CA ALA A 8 16.46 -1.61 19.36
C ALA A 8 15.82 -0.57 20.29
N ASP A 9 15.00 0.34 19.75
CA ASP A 9 14.29 1.36 20.50
C ASP A 9 13.31 0.75 21.52
N VAL A 10 12.45 -0.17 21.08
CA VAL A 10 11.48 -0.82 21.97
C VAL A 10 12.17 -1.61 23.07
N LYS A 11 13.25 -2.34 22.74
CA LYS A 11 14.02 -3.10 23.73
C LYS A 11 14.76 -2.19 24.71
N GLY A 12 15.30 -1.06 24.23
CA GLY A 12 16.00 -0.08 25.04
C GLY A 12 15.13 0.59 26.12
N ARG A 13 13.80 0.61 25.93
CA ARG A 13 12.84 1.16 26.91
C ARG A 13 12.54 0.20 28.08
N LEU A 14 12.76 -1.11 27.91
CA LEU A 14 12.38 -2.15 28.88
C LEU A 14 13.03 -2.02 30.27
N PRO A 15 14.33 -1.67 30.39
CA PRO A 15 14.95 -1.48 31.70
C PRO A 15 14.27 -0.41 32.56
N GLY A 16 13.70 0.63 31.93
CA GLY A 16 12.91 1.66 32.63
C GLY A 16 11.65 1.13 33.31
N TYR A 17 11.23 -0.09 32.98
CA TYR A 17 10.08 -0.79 33.57
C TYR A 17 10.50 -2.03 34.38
N GLY A 18 11.78 -2.18 34.71
CA GLY A 18 12.30 -3.35 35.44
C GLY A 18 12.24 -4.65 34.63
N ARG A 19 12.16 -4.56 33.30
CA ARG A 19 12.09 -5.71 32.38
C ARG A 19 13.40 -5.90 31.63
N THR A 20 13.70 -7.13 31.29
CA THR A 20 14.82 -7.52 30.42
C THR A 20 14.38 -7.56 28.96
N ALA A 21 15.35 -7.57 28.04
CA ALA A 21 15.07 -7.67 26.62
C ALA A 21 14.26 -8.93 26.27
N ASP A 22 14.41 -10.04 27.01
CA ASP A 22 13.75 -11.29 26.68
C ASP A 22 12.26 -11.34 27.07
N ASP A 23 11.82 -10.43 27.95
CA ASP A 23 10.45 -10.38 28.46
C ASP A 23 9.43 -9.89 27.42
N LEU A 24 9.88 -9.31 26.30
CA LEU A 24 9.01 -8.82 25.24
C LEU A 24 9.38 -9.47 23.90
N LYS A 25 8.51 -10.31 23.34
CA LYS A 25 8.70 -10.85 21.99
C LYS A 25 8.11 -9.88 20.96
N ILE A 26 8.88 -9.56 19.93
CA ILE A 26 8.45 -8.74 18.80
C ILE A 26 8.33 -9.67 17.60
N MET A 27 7.12 -9.83 17.08
CA MET A 27 6.83 -10.70 15.93
C MET A 27 6.46 -9.82 14.74
N PRO A 28 7.37 -9.62 13.76
CA PRO A 28 7.01 -8.90 12.55
C PRO A 28 5.95 -9.68 11.78
N GLY A 29 4.96 -8.97 11.22
CA GLY A 29 4.00 -9.57 10.31
C GLY A 29 4.70 -10.04 9.03
N VAL A 30 4.43 -11.27 8.62
CA VAL A 30 4.96 -11.86 7.38
C VAL A 30 3.82 -12.56 6.66
N THR A 31 3.78 -12.42 5.33
CA THR A 31 2.89 -13.18 4.44
C THR A 31 3.75 -14.06 3.55
N VAL A 32 3.40 -15.34 3.46
CA VAL A 32 4.11 -16.34 2.64
C VAL A 32 3.12 -17.00 1.71
N VAL A 33 3.46 -17.11 0.43
CA VAL A 33 2.72 -17.87 -0.57
C VAL A 33 3.58 -19.05 -0.99
N VAL A 34 3.01 -20.26 -0.97
CA VAL A 34 3.72 -21.51 -1.24
C VAL A 34 3.22 -22.09 -2.56
N GLY A 35 4.15 -22.54 -3.40
CA GLY A 35 3.88 -23.20 -4.67
C GLY A 35 4.81 -24.39 -4.90
N ASP A 36 4.46 -25.24 -5.86
CA ASP A 36 5.23 -26.43 -6.26
C ASP A 36 6.52 -26.07 -7.01
N SER A 37 6.61 -24.81 -7.46
CA SER A 37 7.80 -24.18 -8.04
C SER A 37 7.79 -22.68 -7.76
N ASP A 38 8.92 -22.00 -8.01
CA ASP A 38 9.01 -20.54 -7.89
C ASP A 38 7.98 -19.83 -8.78
N ALA A 39 7.78 -20.33 -10.02
CA ALA A 39 6.81 -19.76 -10.95
C ALA A 39 5.37 -19.90 -10.42
N ASP A 40 5.01 -21.07 -9.91
CA ASP A 40 3.69 -21.34 -9.31
C ASP A 40 3.44 -20.47 -8.07
N ALA A 41 4.46 -20.29 -7.20
CA ALA A 41 4.34 -19.40 -6.05
C ALA A 41 4.11 -17.94 -6.45
N GLN A 42 4.78 -17.45 -7.50
CA GLN A 42 4.57 -16.10 -8.02
C GLN A 42 3.19 -15.92 -8.65
N GLU A 43 2.72 -16.91 -9.41
CA GLU A 43 1.38 -16.89 -10.01
C GLU A 43 0.29 -16.85 -8.93
N LYS A 44 0.38 -17.73 -7.93
CA LYS A 44 -0.50 -17.74 -6.76
C LYS A 44 -0.45 -16.42 -5.99
N ALA A 45 0.73 -15.83 -5.82
CA ALA A 45 0.88 -14.55 -5.12
C ALA A 45 0.19 -13.41 -5.90
N ALA A 46 0.31 -13.40 -7.22
CA ALA A 46 -0.38 -12.44 -8.07
C ALA A 46 -1.91 -12.61 -8.01
N GLU A 47 -2.39 -13.86 -8.01
CA GLU A 47 -3.82 -14.14 -7.84
C GLU A 47 -4.36 -13.68 -6.48
N ILE A 48 -3.69 -14.05 -5.38
CA ILE A 48 -4.07 -13.63 -4.02
C ILE A 48 -4.12 -12.10 -3.93
N ARG A 49 -3.12 -11.40 -4.48
CA ARG A 49 -3.10 -9.93 -4.50
C ARG A 49 -4.32 -9.35 -5.24
N ARG A 50 -4.67 -9.91 -6.40
CA ARG A 50 -5.86 -9.48 -7.17
C ARG A 50 -7.17 -9.72 -6.44
N LEU A 51 -7.24 -10.74 -5.57
CA LEU A 51 -8.43 -11.06 -4.77
C LEU A 51 -8.55 -10.16 -3.52
N GLN A 52 -7.43 -9.70 -2.96
CA GLN A 52 -7.44 -8.83 -1.78
C GLN A 52 -7.96 -7.42 -2.08
N VAL A 53 -7.72 -6.91 -3.29
CA VAL A 53 -8.16 -5.58 -3.72
C VAL A 53 -9.19 -5.74 -4.82
N SER A 54 -10.47 -5.50 -4.48
CA SER A 54 -11.52 -5.49 -5.50
C SER A 54 -11.29 -4.35 -6.50
N PRO A 55 -11.68 -4.53 -7.77
CA PRO A 55 -11.65 -3.47 -8.78
C PRO A 55 -12.26 -2.15 -8.29
N GLN A 56 -13.40 -2.22 -7.59
CA GLN A 56 -14.10 -1.06 -7.07
C GLN A 56 -13.33 -0.37 -5.94
N ASN A 57 -12.70 -1.14 -5.05
CA ASN A 57 -11.88 -0.58 -3.97
C ASN A 57 -10.63 0.10 -4.50
N ALA A 58 -10.03 -0.43 -5.58
CA ALA A 58 -8.90 0.21 -6.25
C ALA A 58 -9.30 1.57 -6.83
N LEU A 59 -10.45 1.65 -7.51
CA LEU A 59 -10.98 2.91 -8.02
C LEU A 59 -11.26 3.89 -6.87
N LEU A 60 -11.96 3.46 -5.80
CA LEU A 60 -12.24 4.32 -4.64
C LEU A 60 -10.97 4.88 -3.98
N ALA A 61 -9.90 4.08 -3.91
CA ALA A 61 -8.60 4.53 -3.41
C ALA A 61 -7.96 5.56 -4.37
N ALA A 62 -8.03 5.32 -5.68
CA ALA A 62 -7.55 6.28 -6.68
C ALA A 62 -8.37 7.59 -6.65
N GLU A 63 -9.69 7.54 -6.49
CA GLU A 63 -10.54 8.74 -6.34
C GLU A 63 -10.13 9.56 -5.11
N GLN A 64 -9.69 8.90 -4.04
CA GLN A 64 -9.19 9.60 -2.85
C GLN A 64 -7.90 10.38 -3.12
N VAL A 65 -7.07 9.90 -4.05
CA VAL A 65 -5.86 10.58 -4.47
C VAL A 65 -6.15 11.61 -5.56
N TRP A 66 -7.04 11.33 -6.51
CA TRP A 66 -7.29 12.20 -7.66
C TRP A 66 -8.37 13.25 -7.45
N GLY A 67 -9.23 13.10 -6.46
CA GLY A 67 -10.32 14.04 -6.21
C GLY A 67 -11.31 14.12 -7.37
N THR A 68 -11.53 13.04 -8.10
CA THR A 68 -12.56 12.97 -9.14
C THR A 68 -13.18 11.58 -9.11
N ASP A 69 -14.39 11.46 -9.66
CA ASP A 69 -15.00 10.16 -9.95
C ASP A 69 -14.17 9.42 -11.00
N LEU A 70 -13.81 8.18 -10.68
CA LEU A 70 -13.06 7.25 -11.53
C LEU A 70 -13.85 5.95 -11.75
N SER A 71 -15.13 5.88 -11.40
CA SER A 71 -15.96 4.68 -11.58
C SER A 71 -16.01 4.14 -13.01
N GLY A 72 -15.78 4.99 -14.01
CA GLY A 72 -15.69 4.62 -15.43
C GLY A 72 -14.28 4.21 -15.91
N PHE A 73 -13.27 4.24 -15.05
CA PHE A 73 -11.90 3.83 -15.41
C PHE A 73 -11.75 2.32 -15.36
N ASP A 74 -10.88 1.78 -16.23
CA ASP A 74 -10.44 0.40 -16.15
C ASP A 74 -9.45 0.24 -14.98
N PRO A 75 -9.80 -0.51 -13.91
CA PRO A 75 -8.91 -0.71 -12.77
C PRO A 75 -7.70 -1.57 -13.10
N ASP A 76 -7.75 -2.36 -14.17
CA ASP A 76 -6.60 -3.11 -14.70
C ASP A 76 -5.84 -2.33 -15.78
N GLY A 77 -6.27 -1.10 -16.07
CA GLY A 77 -5.61 -0.16 -16.97
C GLY A 77 -4.58 0.73 -16.28
N PRO A 78 -4.02 1.71 -17.01
CA PRO A 78 -3.05 2.65 -16.47
C PRO A 78 -3.68 3.64 -15.48
N LEU A 79 -2.85 4.21 -14.60
CA LEU A 79 -3.25 5.33 -13.75
C LEU A 79 -3.71 6.55 -14.57
N PRO A 80 -4.58 7.43 -14.01
CA PRO A 80 -5.03 8.61 -14.73
C PRO A 80 -3.88 9.56 -15.12
N ALA A 81 -3.90 10.01 -16.38
CA ALA A 81 -2.86 10.88 -16.94
C ALA A 81 -2.98 12.35 -16.47
N PHE A 82 -4.14 12.77 -16.00
CA PHE A 82 -4.38 14.13 -15.50
C PHE A 82 -4.05 14.24 -14.00
N ASP A 83 -3.77 15.45 -13.53
CA ASP A 83 -3.40 15.68 -12.13
C ASP A 83 -4.60 15.66 -11.17
N PRO A 84 -4.36 15.32 -9.89
CA PRO A 84 -5.36 15.43 -8.84
C PRO A 84 -6.01 16.81 -8.69
N VAL A 85 -7.31 16.81 -8.39
CA VAL A 85 -8.08 17.98 -7.96
C VAL A 85 -8.02 18.08 -6.44
N VAL A 86 -7.44 19.18 -5.95
CA VAL A 86 -7.13 19.37 -4.52
C VAL A 86 -8.36 19.79 -3.69
N ASP A 87 -9.30 20.52 -4.29
CA ASP A 87 -10.52 21.04 -3.66
C ASP A 87 -11.75 20.36 -4.28
N SER A 88 -11.85 19.05 -4.08
CA SER A 88 -12.91 18.24 -4.66
C SER A 88 -13.98 17.85 -3.66
N ASP A 89 -15.25 17.90 -4.10
CA ASP A 89 -16.39 17.43 -3.34
C ASP A 89 -16.49 15.90 -3.27
N VAL A 90 -15.78 15.17 -4.15
CA VAL A 90 -15.78 13.70 -4.20
C VAL A 90 -15.14 13.07 -2.96
N VAL A 91 -14.22 13.80 -2.32
CA VAL A 91 -13.41 13.32 -1.18
C VAL A 91 -13.80 13.91 0.16
N GLN A 92 -14.91 14.68 0.20
CA GLN A 92 -15.39 15.33 1.42
C GLN A 92 -15.56 14.32 2.56
N GLY A 93 -14.98 14.63 3.72
CA GLY A 93 -15.06 13.81 4.93
C GLY A 93 -14.07 12.64 5.02
N ARG A 94 -13.24 12.38 4.01
CA ARG A 94 -12.17 11.36 4.08
C ARG A 94 -10.86 11.96 4.61
N VAL A 95 -10.08 11.16 5.35
CA VAL A 95 -8.75 11.57 5.83
C VAL A 95 -7.84 11.79 4.63
N ARG A 96 -7.28 13.00 4.51
CA ARG A 96 -6.34 13.33 3.44
C ARG A 96 -4.97 12.73 3.75
N GLN A 97 -4.47 11.88 2.86
CA GLN A 97 -3.13 11.29 2.98
C GLN A 97 -2.08 12.18 2.32
N GLY A 98 -1.70 13.27 2.99
CA GLY A 98 -0.64 14.18 2.52
C GLY A 98 -1.02 15.00 1.28
N ASP A 99 -0.01 15.34 0.46
CA ASP A 99 -0.20 16.05 -0.80
C ASP A 99 -0.65 15.10 -1.93
N PRO A 100 -1.86 15.27 -2.49
CA PRO A 100 -2.38 14.41 -3.55
C PRO A 100 -1.50 14.36 -4.79
N ARG A 101 -0.89 15.48 -5.18
CA ARG A 101 -0.03 15.54 -6.38
C ARG A 101 1.25 14.72 -6.18
N ALA A 102 1.91 14.90 -5.05
CA ALA A 102 3.08 14.10 -4.69
C ALA A 102 2.76 12.59 -4.61
N LEU A 103 1.58 12.24 -4.09
CA LEU A 103 1.15 10.84 -4.01
C LEU A 103 0.87 10.24 -5.39
N ALA A 104 0.18 10.97 -6.27
CA ALA A 104 -0.07 10.56 -7.65
C ALA A 104 1.24 10.36 -8.43
N GLU A 105 2.22 11.25 -8.29
CA GLU A 105 3.54 11.09 -8.91
C GLU A 105 4.28 9.86 -8.39
N LYS A 106 4.23 9.60 -7.08
CA LYS A 106 4.81 8.39 -6.49
C LYS A 106 4.17 7.12 -7.07
N TRP A 107 2.84 7.10 -7.21
CA TRP A 107 2.11 5.98 -7.78
C TRP A 107 2.48 5.80 -9.26
N ARG A 108 2.50 6.88 -10.06
CA ARG A 108 2.94 6.84 -11.46
C ARG A 108 4.37 6.31 -11.62
N ALA A 109 5.30 6.75 -10.78
CA ALA A 109 6.66 6.27 -10.80
C ALA A 109 6.72 4.75 -10.51
N LEU A 110 5.99 4.30 -9.48
CA LEU A 110 5.93 2.88 -9.13
C LEU A 110 5.32 2.04 -10.26
N ALA A 111 4.21 2.49 -10.84
CA ALA A 111 3.53 1.82 -11.95
C ALA A 111 4.43 1.70 -13.18
N ARG A 112 5.18 2.75 -13.53
CA ARG A 112 6.14 2.71 -14.65
C ARG A 112 7.31 1.76 -14.38
N THR A 113 7.88 1.78 -13.18
CA THR A 113 9.03 0.95 -12.84
C THR A 113 8.69 -0.54 -12.80
N LYS A 114 7.48 -0.87 -12.34
CA LYS A 114 7.05 -2.26 -12.13
C LYS A 114 6.02 -2.75 -13.15
N ASN A 115 5.68 -1.92 -14.14
CA ASN A 115 4.65 -2.18 -15.15
C ASN A 115 3.31 -2.62 -14.53
N LEU A 116 2.81 -1.84 -13.58
CA LEU A 116 1.61 -2.14 -12.79
C LEU A 116 0.39 -1.39 -13.32
N SER A 117 -0.78 -2.00 -13.18
CA SER A 117 -2.07 -1.34 -13.37
C SER A 117 -2.44 -0.46 -12.17
N LEU A 118 -3.52 0.33 -12.31
CA LEU A 118 -4.11 1.13 -11.22
C LEU A 118 -4.39 0.25 -9.99
N ARG A 119 -4.98 -0.93 -10.16
CA ARG A 119 -5.28 -1.87 -9.08
C ARG A 119 -4.06 -2.47 -8.41
N GLU A 120 -2.94 -2.52 -9.12
CA GLU A 120 -1.71 -3.12 -8.63
C GLU A 120 -0.74 -2.12 -7.99
N THR A 121 -0.99 -0.81 -8.14
CA THR A 121 -0.08 0.26 -7.67
C THR A 121 -0.15 0.44 -6.15
#